data_AF-A0A1C2JBG4-F1
#
_entry.id   AF-A0A1C2JBG4-F1
#
_cell.length_a   1.000
_cell.length_b   1.000
_cell.length_c   1.000
_cell.angle_alpha   90.00
_cell.angle_beta   90.00
_cell.angle_gamma   90.00
#
_symmetry.space_group_name_H-M   'P 1'
#
loop_
_entity.id
_entity.type
_entity.pdbx_description
1 polymer ?
#
loop_
_entity_poly.entity_id
_entity_poly.type
_entity_poly.pdbx_seq_one_letter_code
_entity_poly.pdbx_strand_id
1 'polypeptide(L)'
;MADEADVGAKNTEEHLMDALARQRDALVPNEEPDEDAQGNRYCLDCADIIPPERIQAVQAVRCVRCAAKRERFNKLTHGRGGAGRVMNDEGNDGGK
;
A
#
# COMPACT_ATOMS: atom_id res chain seq x y z
N MET A 1 -25.43 -34.18 7.17
CA MET A 1 -24.08 -34.53 6.69
C MET A 1 -23.71 -33.47 5.69
N ALA A 2 -22.60 -32.77 5.89
CA ALA A 2 -22.04 -31.91 4.85
C ALA A 2 -21.22 -32.81 3.93
N ASP A 3 -21.48 -32.76 2.64
CA ASP A 3 -20.67 -33.50 1.67
C ASP A 3 -19.39 -32.72 1.32
N GLU A 4 -18.53 -33.32 0.50
CA GLU A 4 -17.26 -32.71 0.12
C GLU A 4 -17.44 -31.34 -0.56
N ALA A 5 -18.54 -31.15 -1.29
CA ALA A 5 -18.84 -29.88 -1.93
C ALA A 5 -19.25 -28.80 -0.91
N ASP A 6 -20.01 -29.18 0.13
CA ASP A 6 -20.35 -28.25 1.23
C ASP A 6 -19.11 -27.76 1.99
N VAL A 7 -18.13 -28.63 2.20
CA VAL A 7 -16.86 -28.26 2.86
C VAL A 7 -16.02 -27.36 1.94
N GLY A 8 -15.96 -27.67 0.64
CA GLY A 8 -15.30 -26.85 -0.36
C GLY A 8 -15.86 -25.44 -0.42
N ALA A 9 -17.19 -25.30 -0.47
CA ALA A 9 -17.87 -24.01 -0.50
C ALA A 9 -17.50 -23.15 0.72
N LYS A 10 -17.61 -23.70 1.93
CA LYS A 10 -17.28 -22.98 3.17
C LYS A 10 -15.84 -22.48 3.20
N ASN A 11 -14.88 -23.32 2.84
CA ASN A 11 -13.47 -22.93 2.79
C ASN A 11 -13.24 -21.79 1.80
N THR A 12 -13.90 -21.82 0.64
CA THR A 12 -13.77 -20.73 -0.35
C THR A 12 -14.38 -19.43 0.17
N GLU A 13 -15.56 -19.50 0.79
CA GLU A 13 -16.23 -18.33 1.36
C GLU A 13 -15.37 -17.70 2.46
N GLU A 14 -14.84 -18.50 3.39
CA GLU A 14 -13.96 -18.04 4.46
C GLU A 14 -12.69 -17.39 3.90
N HIS A 15 -12.05 -18.01 2.91
CA HIS A 15 -10.87 -17.43 2.26
C HIS A 15 -11.16 -16.11 1.56
N LEU A 16 -12.29 -16.00 0.87
CA LEU A 16 -12.69 -14.77 0.19
C LEU A 16 -12.98 -13.66 1.21
N MET A 17 -13.66 -13.98 2.31
CA MET A 17 -13.94 -13.01 3.37
C MET A 17 -12.66 -12.50 4.04
N ASP A 18 -11.73 -13.40 4.37
CA ASP A 18 -10.43 -13.02 4.96
C ASP A 18 -9.59 -12.16 3.99
N ALA A 19 -9.50 -12.55 2.72
CA ALA A 19 -8.78 -11.78 1.72
C ALA A 19 -9.36 -10.36 1.54
N LEU A 20 -10.70 -10.25 1.51
CA LEU A 20 -11.37 -8.96 1.40
C LEU A 20 -11.16 -8.09 2.64
N ALA A 21 -11.18 -8.69 3.84
CA ALA A 21 -10.91 -7.98 5.09
C ALA A 21 -9.49 -7.40 5.10
N ARG A 22 -8.48 -8.20 4.71
CA ARG A 22 -7.08 -7.75 4.60
C ARG A 22 -6.91 -6.62 3.57
N GLN A 23 -7.58 -6.70 2.43
CA GLN A 23 -7.54 -5.63 1.43
C GLN A 23 -8.16 -4.33 1.93
N ARG A 24 -9.27 -4.42 2.68
CA ARG A 24 -9.91 -3.24 3.29
C ARG A 24 -9.01 -2.60 4.33
N ASP A 25 -8.40 -3.39 5.20
CA ASP A 25 -7.46 -2.89 6.22
C ASP A 25 -6.25 -2.19 5.58
N ALA A 26 -5.68 -2.79 4.53
CA ALA A 26 -4.54 -2.22 3.80
C ALA A 26 -4.84 -0.90 3.06
N LEU A 27 -6.11 -0.61 2.77
CA LEU A 27 -6.53 0.66 2.15
C LEU A 27 -6.58 1.81 3.15
N VAL A 28 -6.70 1.53 4.45
CA VAL A 28 -6.77 2.56 5.48
C VAL A 28 -5.34 2.95 5.88
N PRO A 29 -4.92 4.22 5.67
CA PRO A 29 -3.64 4.66 6.17
C PRO A 29 -3.63 4.59 7.70
N ASN A 30 -2.61 3.94 8.26
CA ASN A 30 -2.43 3.78 9.70
C ASN A 30 -1.80 5.03 10.36
N GLU A 31 -1.21 5.92 9.55
CA GLU A 31 -0.52 7.14 10.00
C GLU A 31 -1.52 8.29 10.16
N GLU A 32 -1.37 9.11 11.21
CA GLU A 32 -2.19 10.31 11.38
C GLU A 32 -1.83 11.38 10.31
N PRO A 33 -2.83 11.99 9.64
CA PRO A 33 -2.60 13.06 8.68
C PRO A 33 -2.08 14.34 9.37
N ASP A 34 -1.16 15.03 8.71
CA ASP A 34 -0.70 16.35 9.12
C ASP A 34 -1.63 17.40 8.52
N GLU A 35 -2.46 18.05 9.35
CA GLU A 35 -3.48 19.02 8.93
C GLU A 35 -3.20 20.40 9.54
N ASP A 36 -3.21 21.44 8.70
CA ASP A 36 -3.15 22.84 9.15
C ASP A 36 -4.49 23.31 9.71
N ALA A 37 -4.48 24.47 10.40
CA ALA A 37 -5.68 25.15 10.89
C ALA A 37 -6.73 25.48 9.80
N GLN A 38 -6.33 25.45 8.52
CA GLN A 38 -7.22 25.66 7.36
C GLN A 38 -7.73 24.34 6.74
N GLY A 39 -7.38 23.18 7.31
CA GLY A 39 -7.76 21.86 6.79
C GLY A 39 -6.95 21.39 5.59
N ASN A 40 -5.83 22.05 5.29
CA ASN A 40 -4.90 21.60 4.25
C ASN A 40 -4.07 20.45 4.80
N ARG A 41 -4.00 19.34 4.06
CA ARG A 41 -3.16 18.20 4.42
C ARG A 41 -1.84 18.21 3.66
N TYR A 42 -0.77 17.87 4.35
CA TYR A 42 0.57 17.79 3.75
C TYR A 42 1.08 16.37 3.68
N CYS A 43 1.92 16.12 2.68
CA CYS A 43 2.58 14.84 2.54
C CYS A 43 3.63 14.65 3.64
N LEU A 44 3.52 13.56 4.41
CA LEU A 44 4.49 13.15 5.43
C LEU A 44 5.91 12.79 4.94
N ASP A 45 6.25 13.06 3.67
CA ASP A 45 7.51 12.64 3.05
C ASP A 45 8.23 13.81 2.39
N CYS A 46 7.49 14.59 1.61
CA CYS A 46 8.03 15.73 0.87
C CYS A 46 7.42 17.07 1.29
N ALA A 47 6.54 17.08 2.30
CA ALA A 47 5.82 18.27 2.79
C ALA A 47 5.01 19.03 1.70
N ASP A 48 4.71 18.37 0.58
CA ASP A 48 3.90 18.94 -0.50
C ASP A 48 2.41 18.90 -0.14
N ILE A 49 1.65 19.88 -0.61
CA ILE A 49 0.20 19.98 -0.35
C ILE A 49 -0.52 18.84 -1.06
N ILE A 50 -1.30 18.06 -0.31
CA ILE A 50 -2.11 16.99 -0.88
C ILE A 50 -3.37 17.60 -1.49
N PRO A 51 -3.69 17.31 -2.77
CA PRO A 51 -4.88 17.86 -3.40
C PRO A 51 -6.15 17.32 -2.72
N PRO A 52 -7.18 18.17 -2.53
CA PRO A 52 -8.37 17.82 -1.75
C PRO A 52 -9.17 16.66 -2.34
N GLU A 53 -9.22 16.54 -3.67
CA GLU A 53 -9.80 15.40 -4.40
C GLU A 53 -9.25 14.05 -3.90
N ARG A 54 -7.96 14.01 -3.55
CA ARG A 54 -7.29 12.80 -3.10
C ARG A 54 -7.49 12.53 -1.61
N ILE A 55 -7.65 13.58 -0.82
CA ILE A 55 -8.03 13.48 0.59
C ILE A 55 -9.44 12.88 0.68
N GLN A 56 -10.38 13.34 -0.15
CA GLN A 56 -11.74 12.85 -0.18
C GLN A 56 -11.84 11.40 -0.69
N ALA A 57 -11.02 11.02 -1.66
CA ALA A 57 -11.07 9.69 -2.25
C ALA A 57 -10.52 8.58 -1.32
N VAL A 58 -9.39 8.82 -0.65
CA VAL A 58 -8.66 7.75 0.06
C VAL A 58 -8.09 8.18 1.42
N GLN A 59 -8.54 9.30 1.98
CA GLN A 59 -8.01 9.88 3.23
C GLN A 59 -6.48 9.98 3.22
N ALA A 60 -5.91 10.42 2.10
CA ALA A 60 -4.47 10.34 1.88
C ALA A 60 -3.62 11.14 2.87
N VAL A 61 -2.53 10.52 3.32
CA VAL A 61 -1.49 11.11 4.20
C VAL A 61 -0.18 11.45 3.47
N ARG A 62 -0.03 11.02 2.22
CA ARG A 62 1.17 11.24 1.38
C ARG A 62 0.73 11.60 -0.01
N CYS A 63 1.44 12.43 -0.77
CA CYS A 63 1.11 12.75 -2.17
C CYS A 63 1.15 11.50 -3.10
N VAL A 64 0.63 11.63 -4.33
CA VAL A 64 0.57 10.51 -5.30
C VAL A 64 1.95 9.90 -5.57
N ARG A 65 2.97 10.76 -5.73
CA ARG A 65 4.34 10.32 -6.06
C ARG A 65 4.96 9.52 -4.91
N CYS A 66 4.86 10.02 -3.69
CA CYS A 66 5.40 9.34 -2.51
C CYS A 66 4.63 8.05 -2.19
N ALA A 67 3.31 8.04 -2.37
CA ALA A 67 2.51 6.82 -2.26
C ALA A 67 2.96 5.76 -3.28
N ALA A 68 3.03 6.12 -4.57
CA ALA A 68 3.45 5.20 -5.62
C ALA A 68 4.88 4.66 -5.41
N LYS A 69 5.79 5.51 -4.93
CA LYS A 69 7.16 5.10 -4.55
C LYS A 69 7.11 4.04 -3.45
N ARG A 70 6.35 4.26 -2.38
CA ARG A 70 6.22 3.33 -1.24
C ARG A 70 5.56 2.02 -1.64
N GLU A 71 4.54 2.05 -2.50
CA GLU A 71 3.90 0.84 -3.04
C GLU A 71 4.90 -0.02 -3.85
N ARG A 72 5.76 0.61 -4.66
CA ARG A 72 6.83 -0.10 -5.38
C ARG A 72 7.81 -0.73 -4.41
N PHE A 73 8.25 0.02 -3.39
CA PHE A 73 9.13 -0.53 -2.36
C PHE A 73 8.49 -1.70 -1.61
N ASN A 74 7.21 -1.60 -1.24
CA ASN A 74 6.51 -2.66 -0.53
C ASN A 74 6.38 -3.94 -1.37
N LYS A 75 6.14 -3.79 -2.68
CA LYS A 75 6.13 -4.92 -3.64
C LYS A 75 7.50 -5.58 -3.75
N LEU A 76 8.58 -4.79 -3.70
CA LEU A 76 9.96 -5.28 -3.76
C LEU A 76 10.39 -5.98 -2.45
N THR A 77 9.92 -5.53 -1.29
CA THR A 77 10.27 -6.13 0.00
C THR A 77 9.52 -7.41 0.30
N HIS A 78 8.28 -7.53 -0.17
CA HIS A 78 7.47 -8.74 -0.02
C HIS A 78 7.61 -9.72 -1.19
N GLY A 79 8.17 -9.29 -2.32
CA GLY A 79 8.51 -10.13 -3.45
C GLY A 79 9.87 -10.80 -3.27
N ARG A 80 9.87 -12.07 -2.83
CA ARG A 80 11.04 -12.97 -2.74
C ARG A 80 12.17 -12.46 -1.85
N GLY A 81 12.22 -12.97 -0.63
CA GLY A 81 13.48 -13.01 0.10
C GLY A 81 14.58 -13.67 -0.74
N GLY A 82 15.73 -13.03 -0.83
CA GLY A 82 16.93 -13.56 -1.48
C GLY A 82 17.89 -12.47 -1.96
N ALA A 83 19.15 -12.86 -2.15
CA ALA A 83 20.28 -12.05 -2.64
C ALA A 83 20.10 -11.40 -4.04
N GLY A 84 18.88 -11.29 -4.56
CA GLY A 84 18.57 -10.62 -5.84
C GLY A 84 18.70 -9.10 -5.81
N ARG A 85 18.90 -8.50 -4.62
CA ARG A 85 19.14 -7.07 -4.46
C ARG A 85 20.59 -6.65 -4.72
N VAL A 86 21.56 -7.56 -4.60
CA VAL A 86 22.99 -7.21 -4.67
C VAL A 86 23.52 -7.12 -6.11
N MET A 87 22.80 -7.67 -7.11
CA MET A 87 23.31 -7.79 -8.49
C MET A 87 22.70 -6.78 -9.49
N ASN A 88 21.78 -5.90 -9.09
CA ASN A 88 21.21 -4.87 -9.99
C ASN A 88 21.68 -3.44 -9.67
N ASP A 89 22.57 -3.26 -8.69
CA ASP A 89 23.15 -1.96 -8.34
C ASP A 89 24.55 -1.74 -8.96
N GLU A 90 25.10 -2.71 -9.70
CA GLU A 90 26.42 -2.57 -10.38
C GLU A 90 26.32 -1.94 -11.79
N GLY A 91 25.22 -1.25 -12.10
CA GLY A 91 24.92 -0.78 -13.46
C GLY A 91 24.54 0.69 -13.61
N ASN A 92 24.48 1.50 -12.55
CA ASN A 92 24.03 2.90 -12.66
C ASN A 92 24.87 3.90 -11.84
N ASP A 93 26.15 3.63 -11.68
CA ASP A 93 27.14 4.58 -11.15
C ASP A 93 27.79 5.38 -12.29
N GLY A 94 27.33 6.63 -12.47
CA GLY A 94 28.02 7.67 -13.24
C GLY A 94 27.17 8.21 -14.40
N GLY A 95 26.74 9.47 -14.46
CA GLY A 95 27.31 10.67 -13.86
C GLY A 95 28.31 11.33 -14.81
N LYS A 96 27.79 12.24 -15.65
CA LYS A 96 28.45 13.14 -16.63
C LYS A 96 28.84 12.60 -18.00
#